data_AF-A0A540K8S1-F1
#
_entry.id   AF-A0A540K8S1-F1
#
_cell.length_a   1.000
_cell.length_b   1.000
_cell.length_c   1.000
_cell.angle_alpha   90.00
_cell.angle_beta   90.00
_cell.angle_gamma   90.00
#
_symmetry.space_group_name_H-M   'P 1'
#
loop_
_entity.id
_entity.type
_entity.pdbx_description
1 polymer ?
#
loop_
_entity_poly.entity_id
_entity_poly.type
_entity_poly.pdbx_seq_one_letter_code
_entity_poly.pdbx_strand_id
1 'polypeptide(L)'
;MQMFCMGNATKRQICLFENITMHSYPDETDYLCSALYKWTGDAYAFNKTRHGPYIEVVNTPNNPDGTLREAVVKNRSDQGKLIHDLAYYWPQYTPITRPADHDIMYFTFSKSTGHAGSRIGWAIVKDREVARKMSKFVELTFAWMEAEEDVDTEKVLRGQIKVQGRTGRRFGVDQRYVRISMLSREDVFNHFLERLSTIKSVTNGH
;
A
#
# COMPACT_ATOMS: atom_id res chain seq x y z
N MET A 1 -9.11 -15.26 9.07
CA MET A 1 -9.55 -14.80 10.39
C MET A 1 -8.68 -13.63 10.81
N GLN A 2 -9.20 -12.42 10.62
CA GLN A 2 -8.58 -11.19 11.13
C GLN A 2 -8.85 -11.23 12.65
N MET A 3 -7.83 -11.60 13.41
CA MET A 3 -7.98 -11.76 14.84
C MET A 3 -8.02 -10.38 15.48
N PHE A 4 -9.17 -10.02 16.05
CA PHE A 4 -9.34 -8.88 16.92
C PHE A 4 -8.28 -8.88 18.02
N CYS A 5 -7.76 -7.70 18.33
CA CYS A 5 -7.36 -7.37 19.69
C CYS A 5 -8.10 -6.08 20.06
N MET A 6 -9.32 -6.21 20.57
CA MET A 6 -9.79 -5.31 21.62
C MET A 6 -8.85 -5.50 22.81
N GLY A 7 -7.94 -4.56 23.00
CA GLY A 7 -7.03 -4.53 24.12
C GLY A 7 -6.68 -3.09 24.41
N ASN A 8 -7.19 -2.56 25.52
CA ASN A 8 -6.78 -1.30 26.12
C ASN A 8 -5.26 -1.32 26.30
N ALA A 9 -4.54 -0.71 25.35
CA ALA A 9 -3.11 -0.46 25.46
C ALA A 9 -2.85 0.85 24.72
N THR A 10 -2.40 1.84 25.47
CA THR A 10 -1.77 3.09 25.01
C THR A 10 -0.53 2.78 24.15
N LYS A 11 -0.73 2.25 22.94
CA LYS A 11 0.33 2.10 21.95
C LYS A 11 0.52 3.44 21.25
N ARG A 12 1.72 4.02 21.39
CA ARG A 12 2.10 5.25 20.68
C ARG A 12 1.97 5.01 19.17
N GLN A 13 1.08 5.75 18.50
CA GLN A 13 0.93 5.71 17.05
C GLN A 13 2.19 6.24 16.37
N ILE A 14 2.60 5.61 15.25
CA ILE A 14 3.69 6.11 14.42
C ILE A 14 3.19 7.33 13.66
N CYS A 15 3.92 8.43 13.76
CA CYS A 15 3.57 9.67 13.05
C CYS A 15 4.05 9.58 11.58
N LEU A 16 3.14 9.81 10.64
CA LEU A 16 3.43 9.88 9.20
C LEU A 16 3.32 11.33 8.74
N PHE A 17 4.30 11.77 7.96
CA PHE A 17 4.33 13.12 7.41
C PHE A 17 5.19 13.18 6.15
N GLU A 18 4.97 14.23 5.38
CA GLU A 18 5.66 14.50 4.13
C GLU A 18 6.22 15.93 4.09
N ASN A 19 7.10 16.18 3.11
CA ASN A 19 7.74 17.48 2.93
C ASN A 19 6.90 18.51 2.16
N ILE A 20 5.67 18.19 1.69
CA ILE A 20 4.62 19.08 1.14
C ILE A 20 3.38 18.27 0.69
N THR A 21 2.20 18.91 0.66
CA THR A 21 0.87 18.43 0.21
C THR A 21 0.86 17.65 -1.12
N MET A 22 1.19 16.37 -1.10
CA MET A 22 0.64 15.43 -2.06
C MET A 22 -0.65 14.90 -1.46
N HIS A 23 -1.78 15.42 -1.95
CA HIS A 23 -3.13 15.16 -1.39
C HIS A 23 -3.48 13.69 -1.23
N SER A 24 -2.77 12.79 -1.91
CA SER A 24 -3.05 11.35 -1.84
C SER A 24 -2.59 10.74 -0.51
N TYR A 25 -1.41 11.07 0.03
CA TYR A 25 -0.87 10.38 1.21
C TYR A 25 -1.76 10.51 2.46
N PRO A 26 -2.31 11.70 2.80
CA PRO A 26 -3.32 11.80 3.84
C PRO A 26 -4.51 10.88 3.55
N ASP A 27 -5.08 10.94 2.34
CA ASP A 27 -6.24 10.14 1.94
C ASP A 27 -5.97 8.64 2.04
N GLU A 28 -4.80 8.15 1.65
CA GLU A 28 -4.44 6.73 1.72
C GLU A 28 -4.19 6.25 3.14
N THR A 29 -3.55 7.08 3.97
CA THR A 29 -3.33 6.76 5.38
C THR A 29 -4.63 6.73 6.15
N ASP A 30 -5.52 7.70 5.91
CA ASP A 30 -6.84 7.78 6.49
C ASP A 30 -7.77 6.69 5.92
N TYR A 31 -7.68 6.37 4.63
CA TYR A 31 -8.49 5.31 4.00
C TYR A 31 -8.25 3.94 4.63
N LEU A 32 -7.02 3.63 5.03
CA LEU A 32 -6.72 2.37 5.71
C LEU A 32 -7.13 2.36 7.19
N CYS A 33 -7.40 3.52 7.82
CA CYS A 33 -7.84 3.66 9.22
C CYS A 33 -7.06 2.79 10.21
N SER A 34 -5.75 2.60 10.01
CA SER A 34 -4.98 1.70 10.86
C SER A 34 -4.77 2.31 12.25
N ALA A 35 -5.04 1.56 13.32
CA ALA A 35 -4.70 1.97 14.67
C ALA A 35 -3.17 2.12 14.91
N LEU A 36 -2.33 1.70 13.95
CA LEU A 36 -0.87 1.63 14.08
C LEU A 36 -0.15 2.95 13.76
N TYR A 37 -0.73 3.79 12.91
CA TYR A 37 -0.12 5.04 12.48
C TYR A 37 -1.15 6.14 12.37
N LYS A 38 -0.68 7.39 12.39
CA LYS A 38 -1.52 8.58 12.24
C LYS A 38 -0.82 9.59 11.35
N TRP A 39 -1.55 10.15 10.39
CA TRP A 39 -1.08 11.29 9.63
C TRP A 39 -0.94 12.52 10.54
N THR A 40 0.24 13.14 10.56
CA THR A 40 0.54 14.29 11.43
C THR A 40 0.87 15.56 10.65
N GLY A 41 0.76 15.55 9.32
CA GLY A 41 0.89 16.74 8.48
C GLY A 41 2.31 17.01 8.00
N ASP A 42 2.76 18.25 8.14
CA ASP A 42 4.02 18.76 7.58
C ASP A 42 5.25 18.33 8.41
N ALA A 43 6.26 17.77 7.75
CA ALA A 43 7.55 17.41 8.34
C ALA A 43 8.26 18.60 9.01
N TYR A 44 8.13 19.82 8.48
CA TYR A 44 8.73 21.03 9.06
C TYR A 44 8.10 21.42 10.40
N ALA A 45 6.84 21.04 10.62
CA ALA A 45 6.11 21.29 11.87
C ALA A 45 6.30 20.14 12.89
N PHE A 46 6.97 19.06 12.53
CA PHE A 46 7.08 17.87 13.37
C PHE A 46 8.02 18.06 14.56
N ASN A 47 7.47 18.02 15.78
CA ASN A 47 8.26 18.15 17.01
C ASN A 47 8.66 16.79 17.61
N LYS A 48 9.92 16.39 17.40
CA LYS A 48 10.52 15.15 17.93
C LYS A 48 10.44 14.97 19.44
N THR A 49 10.39 16.05 20.21
CA THR A 49 10.38 15.94 21.68
C THR A 49 8.99 15.60 22.23
N ARG A 50 7.95 15.91 21.44
CA ARG A 50 6.55 15.60 21.79
C ARG A 50 6.04 14.33 21.11
N HIS A 51 6.61 13.95 19.98
CA HIS A 51 6.17 12.83 19.16
C HIS A 51 7.19 11.69 19.17
N GLY A 52 6.70 10.44 19.25
CA GLY A 52 7.52 9.22 19.34
C GLY A 52 8.07 8.77 17.97
N PRO A 53 8.08 7.46 17.66
CA PRO A 53 8.59 6.95 16.39
C PRO A 53 7.82 7.56 15.20
N TYR A 54 8.53 7.75 14.09
CA TYR A 54 7.97 8.41 12.91
C TYR A 54 8.44 7.79 11.60
N ILE A 55 7.66 8.06 10.55
CA ILE A 55 8.01 7.79 9.16
C ILE A 55 7.89 9.11 8.39
N GLU A 56 8.99 9.55 7.78
CA GLU A 56 9.01 10.70 6.87
C GLU A 56 9.02 10.20 5.43
N VAL A 57 8.09 10.71 4.62
CA VAL A 57 8.08 10.50 3.18
C VAL A 57 8.77 11.67 2.50
N VAL A 58 9.88 11.39 1.82
CA VAL A 58 10.73 12.36 1.13
C VAL A 58 10.50 12.25 -0.37
N ASN A 59 9.73 13.17 -0.93
CA ASN A 59 9.47 13.22 -2.37
C ASN A 59 10.62 13.95 -3.05
N THR A 60 11.41 13.24 -3.86
CA THR A 60 12.60 13.82 -4.51
C THR A 60 12.83 13.22 -5.90
N PRO A 61 12.62 13.97 -6.99
CA PRO A 61 12.17 15.36 -7.04
C PRO A 61 10.76 15.55 -6.50
N ASN A 62 10.53 16.69 -5.88
CA ASN A 62 9.26 17.04 -5.26
C ASN A 62 8.20 17.37 -6.31
N ASN A 63 6.95 17.04 -5.98
CA ASN A 63 5.77 17.45 -6.73
C ASN A 63 5.06 18.55 -5.92
N PRO A 64 4.76 19.74 -6.46
CA PRO A 64 4.74 20.12 -7.88
C PRO A 64 6.01 20.82 -8.43
N ASP A 65 6.95 21.23 -7.58
CA ASP A 65 8.01 22.18 -7.95
C ASP A 65 9.27 21.56 -8.60
N GLY A 66 9.38 20.24 -8.65
CA GLY A 66 10.53 19.51 -9.22
C GLY A 66 11.83 19.63 -8.42
N THR A 67 11.78 20.17 -7.20
CA THR A 67 12.98 20.40 -6.37
C THR A 67 13.53 19.09 -5.81
N LEU A 68 14.86 18.92 -5.81
CA LEU A 68 15.48 17.82 -5.07
C LEU A 68 15.37 18.11 -3.58
N ARG A 69 14.79 17.18 -2.83
CA ARG A 69 14.58 17.30 -1.39
C ARG A 69 15.38 16.27 -0.62
N GLU A 70 15.70 16.64 0.61
CA GLU A 70 16.30 15.78 1.62
C GLU A 70 15.37 15.70 2.83
N ALA A 71 15.64 14.75 3.73
CA ALA A 71 14.86 14.61 4.95
C ALA A 71 14.98 15.87 5.84
N VAL A 72 13.84 16.39 6.27
CA VAL A 72 13.74 17.58 7.12
C VAL A 72 13.97 17.20 8.58
N VAL A 73 13.46 16.03 8.97
CA VAL A 73 13.52 15.56 10.34
C VAL A 73 14.89 14.92 10.56
N LYS A 74 15.90 15.76 10.83
CA LYS A 74 17.31 15.33 11.02
C LYS A 74 17.43 14.15 12.00
N ASN A 75 17.69 12.96 11.48
CA ASN A 75 17.72 11.72 12.26
C ASN A 75 18.88 11.79 13.27
N ARG A 76 18.61 12.23 14.51
CA ARG A 76 19.57 12.20 15.63
C ARG A 76 19.30 11.03 16.59
N SER A 77 18.27 10.23 16.31
CA SER A 77 17.88 9.05 17.10
C SER A 77 17.37 7.93 16.18
N ASP A 78 17.57 6.67 16.58
CA ASP A 78 17.22 5.46 15.82
C ASP A 78 15.69 5.21 15.65
N GLN A 79 14.85 6.21 15.90
CA GLN A 79 13.40 6.05 15.99
C GLN A 79 12.65 6.49 14.72
N GLY A 80 13.36 7.09 13.75
CA GLY A 80 12.79 7.56 12.47
C GLY A 80 13.11 6.65 11.30
N LYS A 81 12.12 6.38 10.44
CA LYS A 81 12.32 5.73 9.14
C LYS A 81 12.01 6.70 8.00
N LEU A 82 12.82 6.66 6.95
CA LEU A 82 12.68 7.52 5.78
C LEU A 82 12.25 6.67 4.58
N ILE A 83 11.21 7.11 3.87
CA ILE A 83 10.80 6.54 2.59
C ILE A 83 11.07 7.60 1.52
N HIS A 84 11.98 7.32 0.59
CA HIS A 84 12.26 8.22 -0.51
C HIS A 84 11.36 7.85 -1.69
N ASP A 85 10.38 8.71 -1.99
CA ASP A 85 9.59 8.61 -3.21
C ASP A 85 10.38 9.23 -4.37
N LEU A 86 10.87 8.33 -5.23
CA LEU A 86 11.67 8.63 -6.41
C LEU A 86 10.85 8.46 -7.70
N ALA A 87 9.51 8.59 -7.62
CA ALA A 87 8.64 8.50 -8.79
C ALA A 87 9.11 9.40 -9.96
N TYR A 88 9.59 10.61 -9.64
CA TYR A 88 10.07 11.58 -10.62
C TYR A 88 11.60 11.58 -10.79
N TYR A 89 12.36 10.68 -10.17
CA TYR A 89 13.83 10.66 -10.27
C TYR A 89 14.31 10.00 -11.58
N TRP A 90 13.94 10.62 -12.70
CA TRP A 90 14.25 10.18 -14.06
C TRP A 90 14.78 11.37 -14.88
N PRO A 91 15.63 11.13 -15.89
CA PRO A 91 16.23 12.19 -16.72
C PRO A 91 15.23 13.17 -17.36
N GLN A 92 13.98 12.75 -17.58
CA GLN A 92 12.91 13.61 -18.10
C GLN A 92 12.41 14.68 -17.12
N TYR A 93 12.70 14.55 -15.82
CA TYR A 93 12.26 15.49 -14.79
C TYR A 93 13.41 16.15 -14.03
N THR A 94 14.56 15.47 -13.90
CA THR A 94 15.71 16.00 -13.16
C THR A 94 17.04 15.46 -13.70
N PRO A 95 18.12 16.25 -13.69
CA PRO A 95 19.46 15.75 -14.00
C PRO A 95 19.92 14.70 -12.99
N ILE A 96 20.34 13.53 -13.48
CA ILE A 96 20.90 12.47 -12.62
C ILE A 96 22.38 12.75 -12.40
N THR A 97 22.69 13.42 -11.29
CA THR A 97 24.05 13.82 -10.92
C THR A 97 24.81 12.74 -10.16
N ARG A 98 24.10 11.79 -9.55
CA ARG A 98 24.64 10.63 -8.81
C ARG A 98 23.59 9.52 -8.70
N PRO A 99 23.99 8.26 -8.50
CA PRO A 99 23.04 7.20 -8.11
C PRO A 99 22.35 7.53 -6.78
N ALA A 100 21.04 7.28 -6.69
CA ALA A 100 20.32 7.39 -5.42
C ALA A 100 20.70 6.24 -4.48
N ASP A 101 20.90 6.55 -3.19
CA ASP A 101 21.41 5.59 -2.20
C ASP A 101 20.72 5.74 -0.84
N HIS A 102 19.42 5.44 -0.78
CA HIS A 102 18.61 5.54 0.45
C HIS A 102 18.16 4.16 0.96
N ASP A 103 17.77 4.08 2.24
CA ASP A 103 17.37 2.81 2.88
C ASP A 103 16.10 2.20 2.29
N ILE A 104 15.13 3.05 1.94
CA ILE A 104 13.88 2.69 1.28
C ILE A 104 13.68 3.68 0.14
N MET A 105 13.66 3.16 -1.09
CA MET A 105 13.45 3.93 -2.31
C MET A 105 12.25 3.38 -3.07
N TYR A 106 11.27 4.21 -3.38
CA TYR A 106 10.07 3.84 -4.14
C TYR A 106 10.10 4.43 -5.55
N PHE A 107 9.62 3.65 -6.52
CA PHE A 107 9.56 4.01 -7.94
C PHE A 107 8.25 3.55 -8.58
N THR A 108 7.86 4.18 -9.69
CA THR A 108 6.67 3.78 -10.46
C THR A 108 6.86 3.91 -11.96
N PHE A 109 6.25 2.98 -12.72
CA PHE A 109 6.17 3.07 -14.18
C PHE A 109 5.35 4.25 -14.68
N SER A 110 4.42 4.73 -13.85
CA SER A 110 3.49 5.80 -14.22
C SER A 110 4.22 7.06 -14.66
N LYS A 111 5.33 7.38 -13.96
CA LYS A 111 6.13 8.58 -14.20
C LYS A 111 7.39 8.26 -14.99
N SER A 112 7.94 7.05 -14.89
CA SER A 112 9.14 6.69 -15.67
C SER A 112 8.86 6.48 -17.17
N THR A 113 7.72 5.87 -17.53
CA THR A 113 7.41 5.49 -18.93
C THR A 113 6.05 5.97 -19.44
N GLY A 114 5.27 6.66 -18.60
CA GLY A 114 3.91 7.10 -18.95
C GLY A 114 2.81 6.02 -18.82
N HIS A 115 3.15 4.80 -18.41
CA HIS A 115 2.19 3.69 -18.27
C HIS A 115 1.42 3.72 -16.95
N ALA A 116 0.73 4.84 -16.67
CA ALA A 116 -0.01 5.02 -15.42
C ALA A 116 -1.11 3.96 -15.22
N GLY A 117 -1.72 3.46 -16.31
CA GLY A 117 -2.77 2.44 -16.28
C GLY A 117 -2.29 1.05 -15.85
N SER A 118 -1.00 0.74 -15.97
CA SER A 118 -0.46 -0.59 -15.62
C SER A 118 -0.42 -0.83 -14.11
N ARG A 119 -0.45 0.23 -13.30
CA ARG A 119 -0.39 0.17 -11.82
C ARG A 119 0.82 -0.63 -11.31
N ILE A 120 1.99 -0.41 -11.91
CA ILE A 120 3.26 -1.05 -11.51
C ILE A 120 4.14 -0.04 -10.78
N GLY A 121 4.53 -0.40 -9.56
CA GLY A 121 5.52 0.29 -8.73
C GLY A 121 6.37 -0.72 -7.98
N TRP A 122 7.58 -0.32 -7.59
CA TRP A 122 8.51 -1.16 -6.86
C TRP A 122 9.24 -0.35 -5.80
N ALA A 123 9.73 -1.05 -4.77
CA ALA A 123 10.57 -0.48 -3.75
C ALA A 123 11.89 -1.25 -3.67
N ILE A 124 12.99 -0.52 -3.52
CA ILE A 124 14.30 -1.07 -3.18
C ILE A 124 14.51 -0.80 -1.68
N VAL A 125 14.77 -1.86 -0.92
CA VAL A 125 14.83 -1.82 0.55
C VAL A 125 16.11 -2.48 1.02
N LYS A 126 16.96 -1.74 1.73
CA LYS A 126 18.24 -2.25 2.26
C LYS A 126 18.06 -3.15 3.49
N ASP A 127 17.15 -2.77 4.39
CA ASP A 127 16.87 -3.51 5.62
C ASP A 127 16.07 -4.78 5.31
N ARG A 128 16.67 -5.95 5.54
CA ARG A 128 16.08 -7.25 5.25
C ARG A 128 14.79 -7.51 6.05
N GLU A 129 14.70 -7.06 7.30
CA GLU A 129 13.52 -7.26 8.13
C GLU A 129 12.36 -6.37 7.67
N VAL A 130 12.66 -5.14 7.25
CA VAL A 130 11.67 -4.25 6.62
C VAL A 130 11.19 -4.86 5.30
N ALA A 131 12.11 -5.31 4.44
CA ALA A 131 11.77 -5.94 3.16
C ALA A 131 10.86 -7.16 3.37
N ARG A 132 11.20 -8.04 4.34
CA ARG A 132 10.39 -9.21 4.68
C ARG A 132 8.99 -8.83 5.15
N LYS A 133 8.86 -7.77 5.97
CA LYS A 133 7.55 -7.25 6.41
C LYS A 133 6.75 -6.68 5.25
N MET A 134 7.39 -5.95 4.33
CA MET A 134 6.74 -5.41 3.13
C MET A 134 6.26 -6.53 2.20
N SER A 135 7.10 -7.53 1.91
CA SER A 135 6.71 -8.71 1.14
C SER A 135 5.55 -9.44 1.81
N LYS A 136 5.62 -9.65 3.13
CA LYS A 136 4.54 -10.31 3.86
C LYS A 136 3.23 -9.53 3.82
N PHE A 137 3.29 -8.20 3.89
CA PHE A 137 2.13 -7.34 3.74
C PHE A 137 1.52 -7.50 2.34
N VAL A 138 2.33 -7.48 1.28
CA VAL A 138 1.86 -7.69 -0.10
C VAL A 138 1.22 -9.07 -0.29
N GLU A 139 1.73 -10.12 0.36
CA GLU A 139 1.09 -11.43 0.33
C GLU A 139 -0.27 -11.43 1.05
N LEU A 140 -0.32 -10.84 2.25
CA LEU A 140 -1.51 -10.88 3.12
C LEU A 140 -2.63 -9.94 2.65
N THR A 141 -2.33 -8.96 1.81
CA THR A 141 -3.34 -8.02 1.27
C THR A 141 -4.25 -8.65 0.22
N PHE A 142 -3.99 -9.89 -0.21
CA PHE A 142 -4.82 -10.59 -1.17
C PHE A 142 -5.32 -11.92 -0.61
N ALA A 143 -6.61 -12.20 -0.84
CA ALA A 143 -7.17 -13.53 -0.65
C ALA A 143 -7.14 -14.26 -1.98
N TRP A 144 -6.62 -15.49 -1.94
CA TRP A 144 -6.78 -16.46 -3.02
C TRP A 144 -7.97 -17.36 -2.67
N MET A 145 -8.94 -17.39 -3.56
CA MET A 145 -10.09 -18.26 -3.46
C MET A 145 -10.10 -19.22 -4.64
N GLU A 146 -10.46 -20.47 -4.36
CA GLU A 146 -10.62 -21.53 -5.34
C GLU A 146 -12.07 -22.01 -5.33
N ALA A 147 -12.66 -22.21 -6.51
CA ALA A 147 -13.91 -22.95 -6.62
C ALA A 147 -13.64 -24.45 -6.74
N GLU A 148 -14.40 -25.26 -5.99
CA GLU A 148 -14.32 -26.73 -6.07
C GLU A 148 -14.72 -27.26 -7.45
N GLU A 149 -15.71 -26.61 -8.06
CA GLU A 149 -16.18 -26.91 -9.42
C GLU A 149 -15.32 -26.20 -10.47
N ASP A 150 -15.21 -26.78 -11.67
CA ASP A 150 -14.55 -26.14 -12.82
C ASP A 150 -15.39 -25.00 -13.40
N VAL A 151 -15.36 -23.87 -12.70
CA VAL A 151 -16.08 -22.64 -13.06
C VAL A 151 -15.14 -21.44 -13.16
N ASP A 152 -15.53 -20.49 -14.00
CA ASP A 152 -14.88 -19.17 -14.04
C ASP A 152 -15.26 -18.39 -12.77
N THR A 153 -14.40 -18.50 -11.76
CA THR A 153 -14.69 -18.00 -10.40
C THR A 153 -14.79 -16.48 -10.38
N GLU A 154 -14.03 -15.78 -11.25
CA GLU A 154 -14.16 -14.34 -11.42
C GLU A 154 -15.57 -13.95 -11.91
N LYS A 155 -16.11 -14.69 -12.89
CA LYS A 155 -17.47 -14.45 -13.39
C LYS A 155 -18.53 -14.75 -12.33
N VAL A 156 -18.39 -15.83 -11.57
CA VAL A 156 -19.34 -16.21 -10.52
C VAL A 156 -19.41 -15.13 -9.44
N LEU A 157 -18.26 -14.70 -8.90
CA LEU A 157 -18.21 -13.66 -7.88
C LEU A 157 -18.75 -12.32 -8.39
N ARG A 158 -18.41 -11.94 -9.62
CA ARG A 158 -18.93 -10.71 -10.23
C ARG A 158 -20.43 -10.78 -10.48
N GLY A 159 -20.93 -11.94 -10.90
CA GLY A 159 -22.34 -12.18 -11.25
C GLY A 159 -23.24 -12.20 -10.02
N GLN A 160 -22.94 -13.08 -9.07
CA GLN A 160 -23.79 -13.37 -7.91
C GLN A 160 -23.69 -12.30 -6.83
N ILE A 161 -22.47 -11.93 -6.44
CA ILE A 161 -22.22 -11.13 -5.22
C ILE A 161 -21.57 -9.78 -5.51
N LYS A 162 -21.42 -9.41 -6.79
CA LYS A 162 -20.86 -8.12 -7.25
C LYS A 162 -19.46 -7.83 -6.68
N VAL A 163 -18.65 -8.88 -6.50
CA VAL A 163 -17.25 -8.76 -6.06
C VAL A 163 -16.34 -8.79 -7.27
N GLN A 164 -15.39 -7.84 -7.32
CA GLN A 164 -14.36 -7.80 -8.33
C GLN A 164 -13.09 -8.47 -7.82
N GLY A 165 -12.60 -9.45 -8.58
CA GLY A 165 -11.31 -10.10 -8.36
C GLY A 165 -10.53 -10.17 -9.66
N ARG A 166 -9.33 -10.74 -9.61
CA ARG A 166 -8.51 -11.04 -10.79
C ARG A 166 -8.45 -12.55 -10.98
N THR A 167 -8.88 -13.04 -12.15
CA THR A 167 -8.76 -14.47 -12.50
C THR A 167 -7.34 -15.00 -12.35
N GLY A 168 -7.25 -16.24 -11.89
CA GLY A 168 -6.02 -17.02 -11.77
C GLY A 168 -5.25 -17.17 -13.08
N ARG A 169 -5.94 -17.16 -14.23
CA ARG A 169 -5.29 -17.22 -15.55
C ARG A 169 -4.26 -16.12 -15.76
N ARG A 170 -4.47 -14.92 -15.19
CA ARG A 170 -3.51 -13.81 -15.26
C ARG A 170 -2.21 -14.06 -14.49
N PHE A 171 -2.21 -15.07 -13.62
CA PHE A 171 -1.10 -15.47 -12.76
C PHE A 171 -0.57 -16.86 -13.12
N GLY A 172 -0.99 -17.43 -14.26
CA GLY A 172 -0.54 -18.75 -14.72
C GLY A 172 -1.19 -19.92 -13.98
N VAL A 173 -2.29 -19.72 -13.27
CA VAL A 173 -3.07 -20.79 -12.62
C VAL A 173 -4.47 -20.93 -13.24
N ASP A 174 -5.20 -21.96 -12.84
CA ASP A 174 -6.52 -22.29 -13.38
C ASP A 174 -7.57 -21.17 -13.17
N GLN A 175 -8.63 -21.16 -13.98
CA GLN A 175 -9.72 -20.18 -13.88
C GLN A 175 -10.58 -20.31 -12.62
N ARG A 176 -10.48 -21.47 -11.95
CA ARG A 176 -11.06 -21.72 -10.63
C ARG A 176 -10.46 -20.85 -9.53
N TYR A 177 -9.28 -20.29 -9.76
CA TYR A 177 -8.67 -19.38 -8.81
C TYR A 177 -9.06 -17.93 -9.11
N VAL A 178 -9.28 -17.17 -8.05
CA VAL A 178 -9.43 -15.72 -8.12
C VAL A 178 -8.67 -15.07 -6.98
N ARG A 179 -8.02 -13.95 -7.30
CA ARG A 179 -7.32 -13.12 -6.33
C ARG A 179 -8.13 -11.86 -6.04
N ILE A 180 -8.51 -11.67 -4.78
CA ILE A 180 -9.32 -10.54 -4.31
C ILE A 180 -8.47 -9.66 -3.40
N SER A 181 -8.60 -8.33 -3.53
CA SER A 181 -7.96 -7.38 -2.61
C SER A 181 -8.70 -7.42 -1.28
N MET A 182 -7.97 -7.71 -0.21
CA MET A 182 -8.42 -7.62 1.18
C MET A 182 -8.07 -6.26 1.80
N LEU A 183 -7.34 -5.42 1.05
CA LEU A 183 -6.99 -4.07 1.45
C LEU A 183 -8.14 -3.11 1.11
N SER A 184 -8.92 -2.74 2.12
CA SER A 184 -10.05 -1.84 2.01
C SER A 184 -10.41 -1.26 3.38
N ARG A 185 -11.26 -0.22 3.41
CA ARG A 185 -11.91 0.22 4.65
C ARG A 185 -12.72 -0.90 5.28
N GLU A 186 -12.86 -0.85 6.61
CA GLU A 186 -13.59 -1.83 7.41
C GLU A 186 -15.06 -1.97 6.98
N ASP A 187 -15.75 -0.87 6.66
CA ASP A 187 -17.14 -0.89 6.18
C ASP A 187 -17.29 -1.63 4.85
N VAL A 188 -16.41 -1.35 3.89
CA VAL A 188 -16.39 -2.01 2.59
C VAL A 188 -16.00 -3.49 2.74
N PHE A 189 -15.08 -3.79 3.65
CA PHE A 189 -14.68 -5.16 3.96
C PHE A 189 -15.83 -5.96 4.58
N ASN A 190 -16.57 -5.37 5.53
CA ASN A 190 -17.74 -6.00 6.14
C ASN A 190 -18.84 -6.23 5.10
N HIS A 191 -19.10 -5.27 4.21
CA HIS A 191 -20.01 -5.50 3.09
C HIS A 191 -19.56 -6.61 2.14
N PHE A 192 -18.24 -6.77 1.94
CA PHE A 192 -17.69 -7.90 1.20
C PHE A 192 -18.01 -9.22 1.91
N LEU A 193 -17.82 -9.31 3.23
CA LEU A 193 -18.13 -10.52 4.00
C LEU A 193 -19.63 -10.86 3.97
N GLU A 194 -20.50 -9.87 4.13
CA GLU A 194 -21.95 -10.03 4.00
C GLU A 194 -22.31 -10.60 2.64
N ARG A 195 -21.79 -10.01 1.56
CA ARG A 195 -22.00 -10.49 0.18
C ARG A 195 -21.48 -11.90 -0.01
N LEU A 196 -20.31 -12.22 0.53
CA LEU A 196 -19.72 -13.55 0.44
C LEU A 196 -20.60 -14.61 1.12
N SER A 197 -21.26 -14.28 2.23
CA SER A 197 -22.18 -15.19 2.91
C SER A 197 -23.45 -15.53 2.11
N THR A 198 -23.77 -14.71 1.09
CA THR A 198 -24.94 -14.93 0.23
C THR A 198 -24.66 -15.77 -1.01
N ILE A 199 -23.40 -16.23 -1.19
CA ILE A 199 -23.02 -17.02 -2.36
C ILE A 199 -23.79 -18.34 -2.36
N LYS A 200 -24.45 -18.66 -3.47
CA LYS A 200 -25.19 -19.91 -3.61
C LYS A 200 -24.28 -20.92 -4.31
N SER A 201 -24.30 -22.17 -3.84
CA SER A 201 -23.68 -23.29 -4.54
C SER A 201 -24.18 -23.32 -5.98
N VAL A 202 -23.27 -23.43 -6.94
CA VAL A 202 -23.62 -23.58 -8.35
C VAL A 202 -24.13 -25.01 -8.53
N THR A 203 -25.42 -25.26 -8.31
CA THR A 203 -25.99 -26.58 -8.63
C THR A 203 -26.04 -26.69 -10.15
N ASN A 204 -25.10 -27.44 -10.74
CA ASN A 204 -25.28 -27.93 -12.10
C ASN A 204 -26.46 -28.91 -12.08
N GLY A 205 -27.59 -28.47 -12.62
CA GLY A 205 -28.74 -29.32 -12.84
C GLY A 205 -28.37 -30.38 -13.88
N HIS A 206 -28.17 -31.61 -13.41
CA HIS A 206 -28.25 -32.81 -14.21
C HIS A 206 -29.56 -33.52 -13.89
#